data_AF-A0A257ISC6-F1
#
_entry.id   AF-A0A257ISC6-F1
#
_cell.length_a   1.000
_cell.length_b   1.000
_cell.length_c   1.000
_cell.angle_alpha   90.00
_cell.angle_beta   90.00
_cell.angle_gamma   90.00
#
_symmetry.space_group_name_H-M   'P 1'
#
loop_
_entity.id
_entity.type
_entity.pdbx_description
1 polymer ?
#
loop_
_entity_poly.entity_id
_entity_poly.type
_entity_poly.pdbx_seq_one_letter_code
_entity_poly.pdbx_strand_id
1 'polypeptide(L)'
;MKKLVLLVLLNFTFCNIYAQTDSTQITQQIAEDEEEEGDEMPSTEEREALPEWYYSFGADGVYNSGNVNRQLLTLRASLNFEKPTSIWGFNTSPKYQYGRNNKILQEREFYADLNNTLFYSQADVYGLVFGSYEESNLRKINSRFMLGLGVGYKIIGSKNHPNSRVKLGISNAFLKEKTDFYTREDRNIWRNSTRIKLKAELIKDKLFFNNVTFFQPSITSNYLRWNAFSQIQLKVAKHISFTAALENSFENINTEGVKNTQVNAILGFTYSQSN
;
A
#
# COMPACT_ATOMS: atom_id res chain seq x y z
N MET A 1 -46.52 10.70 19.87
CA MET A 1 -45.60 9.62 20.28
C MET A 1 -44.22 9.95 19.74
N LYS A 2 -43.26 10.18 20.64
CA LYS A 2 -41.93 10.74 20.40
C LYS A 2 -41.03 9.68 19.73
N LYS A 3 -40.32 10.04 18.64
CA LYS A 3 -39.09 9.34 18.23
C LYS A 3 -37.91 10.24 18.61
N LEU A 4 -37.26 9.85 19.70
CA LEU A 4 -36.05 10.46 20.24
C LEU A 4 -34.87 9.97 19.38
N VAL A 5 -34.28 10.84 18.58
CA VAL A 5 -33.01 10.56 17.89
C VAL A 5 -31.90 10.92 18.87
N LEU A 6 -31.25 9.89 19.41
CA LEU A 6 -30.12 10.02 20.33
C LEU A 6 -28.84 10.15 19.49
N LEU A 7 -28.32 11.37 19.39
CA LEU A 7 -27.00 11.66 18.84
C LEU A 7 -25.96 11.41 19.94
N VAL A 8 -25.19 10.32 19.82
CA VAL A 8 -24.04 10.06 20.71
C VAL A 8 -22.82 10.76 20.13
N LEU A 9 -22.48 11.92 20.69
CA LEU A 9 -21.19 12.58 20.52
C LEU A 9 -20.15 11.85 21.36
N LEU A 10 -19.36 10.98 20.73
CA LEU A 10 -18.20 10.36 21.35
C LEU A 10 -17.00 11.27 21.15
N ASN A 11 -16.70 12.09 22.17
CA ASN A 11 -15.45 12.86 22.24
C ASN A 11 -14.30 11.89 22.53
N PHE A 12 -13.51 11.55 21.52
CA PHE A 12 -12.20 10.93 21.72
C PHE A 12 -11.13 12.01 21.70
N THR A 13 -10.72 12.45 22.89
CA THR A 13 -9.52 13.27 23.07
C THR A 13 -8.30 12.35 22.97
N PHE A 14 -7.70 12.24 21.79
CA PHE A 14 -6.36 11.67 21.66
C PHE A 14 -5.33 12.76 21.89
N CYS A 15 -4.55 12.62 22.98
CA CYS A 15 -3.29 13.32 23.15
C CYS A 15 -2.37 12.97 21.98
N ASN A 16 -2.12 13.93 21.10
CA ASN A 16 -1.10 13.81 20.06
C ASN A 16 0.28 13.96 20.70
N ILE A 17 0.96 12.84 20.93
CA ILE A 17 2.43 12.83 21.01
C ILE A 17 2.91 12.77 19.56
N TYR A 18 3.40 13.89 19.05
CA TYR A 18 4.07 13.96 17.75
C TYR A 18 5.41 13.23 17.83
N ALA A 19 5.39 11.91 17.65
CA ALA A 19 6.56 11.16 17.22
C ALA A 19 6.58 11.14 15.69
N GLN A 20 7.71 11.52 15.11
CA GLN A 20 7.98 11.57 13.69
C GLN A 20 7.61 10.23 13.02
N THR A 21 6.54 10.26 12.23
CA THR A 21 5.99 9.10 11.52
C THR A 21 6.81 8.83 10.25
N ASP A 22 7.49 7.69 10.18
CA ASP A 22 8.23 7.23 9.00
C ASP A 22 7.41 6.12 8.31
N SER A 23 6.43 6.49 7.47
CA SER A 23 5.52 5.53 6.82
C SER A 23 5.86 5.27 5.34
N THR A 24 7.02 5.71 4.85
CA THR A 24 7.28 5.81 3.41
C THR A 24 7.18 4.48 2.66
N GLN A 25 7.70 3.36 3.19
CA GLN A 25 7.58 2.05 2.50
C GLN A 25 6.17 1.47 2.53
N ILE A 26 5.41 1.74 3.58
CA ILE A 26 4.06 1.19 3.73
C ILE A 26 3.13 1.97 2.80
N THR A 27 3.20 3.30 2.83
CA THR A 27 2.46 4.16 1.88
C THR A 27 2.99 4.06 0.43
N GLN A 28 4.09 3.38 0.14
CA GLN A 28 4.60 3.15 -1.24
C GLN A 28 3.99 1.89 -1.85
N GLN A 29 4.16 0.76 -1.16
CA GLN A 29 3.68 -0.54 -1.66
C GLN A 29 2.17 -0.75 -1.48
N ILE A 30 1.52 0.04 -0.62
CA ILE A 30 0.05 0.03 -0.45
C ILE A 30 -0.64 1.12 -1.28
N ALA A 31 0.05 2.20 -1.63
CA ALA A 31 -0.46 3.10 -2.67
C ALA A 31 -0.53 2.38 -4.04
N GLU A 32 0.35 1.41 -4.30
CA GLU A 32 0.23 0.49 -5.46
C GLU A 32 -1.07 -0.34 -5.43
N ASP A 33 -1.49 -0.84 -4.27
CA ASP A 33 -2.71 -1.66 -4.12
C ASP A 33 -4.01 -0.82 -3.92
N GLU A 34 -3.90 0.44 -3.50
CA GLU A 34 -5.01 1.41 -3.36
C GLU A 34 -5.23 2.27 -4.62
N GLU A 35 -4.19 2.62 -5.39
CA GLU A 35 -4.34 3.29 -6.68
C GLU A 35 -4.78 2.31 -7.80
N GLU A 36 -4.73 1.00 -7.57
CA GLU A 36 -5.40 0.01 -8.43
C GLU A 36 -6.94 0.06 -8.35
N GLU A 37 -7.56 0.48 -7.24
CA GLU A 37 -9.02 0.33 -7.03
C GLU A 37 -9.59 1.43 -6.09
N GLY A 38 -9.22 2.70 -6.34
CA GLY A 38 -9.75 3.88 -5.64
C GLY A 38 -11.17 4.30 -6.05
N ASP A 39 -11.76 3.63 -7.03
CA ASP A 39 -13.19 3.68 -7.33
C ASP A 39 -13.78 2.28 -7.09
N GLU A 40 -15.00 2.26 -6.56
CA GLU A 40 -15.85 1.07 -6.37
C GLU A 40 -15.42 -0.12 -7.23
N MET A 41 -15.07 -1.24 -6.59
CA MET A 41 -14.74 -2.50 -7.26
C MET A 41 -15.70 -2.72 -8.43
N PRO A 42 -15.23 -2.54 -9.67
CA PRO A 42 -16.14 -2.61 -10.79
C PRO A 42 -16.63 -4.05 -10.89
N SER A 43 -17.91 -4.19 -11.19
CA SER A 43 -18.51 -5.49 -11.48
C SER A 43 -17.68 -6.22 -12.56
N THR A 44 -17.78 -7.55 -12.64
CA THR A 44 -17.08 -8.35 -13.66
C THR A 44 -17.31 -7.81 -15.09
N GLU A 45 -18.42 -7.13 -15.33
CA GLU A 45 -18.78 -6.46 -16.60
C GLU A 45 -17.99 -5.16 -16.84
N GLU A 46 -17.65 -4.39 -15.81
CA GLU A 46 -16.85 -3.16 -15.95
C GLU A 46 -15.36 -3.45 -16.16
N ARG A 47 -14.83 -4.57 -15.65
CA ARG A 47 -13.45 -5.02 -15.95
C ARG A 47 -13.23 -5.39 -17.43
N GLU A 48 -14.28 -5.78 -18.15
CA GLU A 48 -14.23 -5.98 -19.59
C GLU A 48 -14.26 -4.66 -20.38
N ALA A 49 -14.63 -3.54 -19.74
CA ALA A 49 -14.76 -2.22 -20.35
C ALA A 49 -13.57 -1.28 -20.08
N LEU A 50 -12.63 -1.64 -19.19
CA LEU A 50 -11.47 -0.80 -18.91
C LEU A 50 -10.49 -0.81 -20.11
N PRO A 51 -9.93 0.35 -20.51
CA PRO A 51 -8.99 0.43 -21.64
C PRO A 51 -7.71 -0.33 -21.30
N GLU A 52 -7.15 -1.15 -22.20
CA GLU A 52 -6.04 -2.08 -21.89
C GLU A 52 -4.90 -1.49 -21.03
N TRP A 53 -4.64 -0.19 -21.15
CA TRP A 53 -3.76 0.58 -20.27
C TRP A 53 -4.54 1.63 -19.47
N TYR A 54 -4.29 1.70 -18.17
CA TYR A 54 -4.80 2.73 -17.26
C TYR A 54 -3.63 3.48 -16.63
N TYR A 55 -3.74 4.80 -16.53
CA TYR A 55 -2.73 5.61 -15.87
C TYR A 55 -3.38 6.65 -14.97
N SER A 56 -2.71 6.98 -13.88
CA SER A 56 -3.11 8.07 -13.00
C SER A 56 -1.90 8.93 -12.66
N PHE A 57 -2.15 10.21 -12.40
CA PHE A 57 -1.15 11.15 -11.89
C PHE A 57 -1.78 11.94 -10.75
N GLY A 58 -1.08 12.02 -9.63
CA GLY A 58 -1.53 12.71 -8.43
C GLY A 58 -0.45 13.61 -7.88
N ALA A 59 -0.85 14.77 -7.39
CA ALA A 59 0.01 15.66 -6.61
C ALA A 59 -0.76 16.16 -5.39
N ASP A 60 -0.17 16.02 -4.21
CA ASP A 60 -0.69 16.60 -2.97
C ASP A 60 0.42 17.27 -2.18
N GLY A 61 0.02 18.12 -1.24
CA GLY A 61 0.97 18.74 -0.34
C GLY A 61 0.37 19.03 1.02
N VAL A 62 1.26 19.07 2.01
CA VAL A 62 0.94 19.46 3.38
C VAL A 62 1.77 20.68 3.72
N TYR A 63 1.08 21.75 4.14
CA TYR A 63 1.72 22.94 4.68
C TYR A 63 1.24 23.15 6.12
N ASN A 64 2.16 23.04 7.07
CA ASN A 64 1.91 23.36 8.47
C ASN A 64 2.80 24.53 8.89
N SER A 65 2.19 25.50 9.58
CA SER A 65 2.87 26.66 10.15
C SER A 65 2.56 26.73 11.65
N GLY A 66 3.58 26.95 12.48
CA GLY A 66 3.44 26.98 13.94
C GLY A 66 4.72 26.54 14.65
N ASN A 67 4.60 25.73 15.70
CA ASN A 67 5.76 25.21 16.44
C ASN A 67 6.68 24.34 15.57
N VAL A 68 6.12 23.67 14.55
CA VAL A 68 6.88 22.94 13.52
C VAL A 68 6.40 23.42 12.16
N ASN A 69 7.29 24.08 11.43
CA ASN A 69 7.03 24.48 10.05
C ASN A 69 7.33 23.31 9.14
N ARG A 70 6.30 22.71 8.56
CA ARG A 70 6.44 21.57 7.64
C ARG A 70 5.87 21.91 6.29
N GLN A 71 6.64 21.60 5.25
CA GLN A 71 6.23 21.66 3.86
C GLN A 71 6.49 20.28 3.28
N LEU A 72 5.48 19.65 2.70
CA LEU A 72 5.59 18.37 2.02
C LEU A 72 4.87 18.47 0.69
N LEU A 73 5.52 17.98 -0.36
CA LEU A 73 4.94 17.72 -1.67
C LEU A 73 5.08 16.23 -1.95
N THR A 74 3.99 15.59 -2.34
CA THR A 74 3.97 14.21 -2.82
C THR A 74 3.52 14.21 -4.27
N LEU A 75 4.27 13.54 -5.13
CA LEU A 75 3.92 13.24 -6.50
C LEU A 75 3.75 11.73 -6.63
N ARG A 76 2.65 11.30 -7.23
CA ARG A 76 2.35 9.90 -7.53
C ARG A 76 2.00 9.78 -9.00
N ALA A 77 2.42 8.68 -9.60
CA ALA A 77 1.90 8.24 -10.87
C ALA A 77 1.63 6.75 -10.77
N SER A 78 0.69 6.27 -11.57
CA SER A 78 0.50 4.84 -11.80
C SER A 78 0.36 4.57 -13.29
N LEU A 79 0.85 3.41 -13.71
CA LEU A 79 0.61 2.86 -15.03
C LEU A 79 0.32 1.37 -14.88
N ASN A 80 -0.79 0.96 -15.44
CA ASN A 80 -1.37 -0.36 -15.27
C ASN A 80 -1.75 -0.92 -16.63
N PHE A 81 -1.55 -2.22 -16.79
CA PHE A 81 -2.05 -3.01 -17.90
C PHE A 81 -2.66 -4.28 -17.35
N GLU A 82 -3.97 -4.42 -17.51
CA GLU A 82 -4.67 -5.66 -17.22
C GLU A 82 -5.68 -5.92 -18.32
N LYS A 83 -5.69 -7.15 -18.86
CA LYS A 83 -6.68 -7.53 -19.86
C LYS A 83 -7.13 -8.95 -19.57
N PRO A 84 -8.45 -9.22 -19.46
CA PRO A 84 -8.96 -10.56 -19.16
C PRO A 84 -8.44 -11.66 -20.11
N THR A 85 -8.21 -11.31 -21.38
CA THR A 85 -7.70 -12.24 -22.41
C THR A 85 -6.17 -12.31 -22.49
N SER A 86 -5.44 -11.41 -21.83
CA SER A 86 -3.98 -11.43 -21.80
C SER A 86 -3.48 -12.41 -20.74
N ILE A 87 -2.38 -13.10 -21.03
CA ILE A 87 -1.64 -13.88 -20.02
C ILE A 87 -0.75 -12.99 -19.16
N TRP A 88 -0.59 -11.72 -19.53
CA TRP A 88 0.35 -10.79 -18.92
C TRP A 88 -0.41 -9.63 -18.29
N GLY A 89 -0.05 -9.29 -17.06
CA GLY A 89 -0.47 -8.08 -16.37
C GLY A 89 0.76 -7.31 -15.89
N PHE A 90 0.66 -5.98 -15.91
CA PHE A 90 1.75 -5.09 -15.54
C PHE A 90 1.23 -3.91 -14.71
N ASN A 91 1.98 -3.53 -13.70
CA ASN A 91 1.70 -2.37 -12.85
C ASN A 91 3.03 -1.70 -12.47
N THR A 92 3.02 -0.39 -12.38
CA THR A 92 4.08 0.43 -11.78
C THR A 92 3.45 1.65 -11.14
N SER A 93 3.86 2.01 -9.91
CA SER A 93 3.35 3.20 -9.24
C SER A 93 4.47 4.03 -8.60
N PRO A 94 5.29 4.72 -9.41
CA PRO A 94 6.37 5.54 -8.88
C PRO A 94 5.85 6.70 -8.03
N LYS A 95 6.56 6.96 -6.94
CA LYS A 95 6.27 8.03 -5.99
C LYS A 95 7.50 8.85 -5.67
N TYR A 96 7.33 10.16 -5.63
CA TYR A 96 8.34 11.09 -5.14
C TYR A 96 7.78 11.96 -4.02
N GLN A 97 8.49 12.06 -2.91
CA GLN A 97 8.13 12.94 -1.80
C GLN A 97 9.28 13.88 -1.49
N TYR A 98 8.96 15.16 -1.39
CA TYR A 98 9.89 16.20 -1.03
C TYR A 98 9.34 17.01 0.14
N GLY A 99 10.06 17.00 1.26
CA GLY A 99 9.60 17.67 2.47
C GLY A 99 10.70 18.30 3.30
N ARG A 100 10.39 19.47 3.85
CA ARG A 100 11.25 20.22 4.75
C ARG A 100 10.55 20.44 6.08
N ASN A 101 11.26 20.21 7.18
CA ASN A 101 10.84 20.61 8.52
C ASN A 101 11.79 21.69 9.03
N ASN A 102 11.24 22.83 9.45
CA ASN A 102 12.01 23.99 9.93
C ASN A 102 13.15 24.39 8.98
N LYS A 103 12.86 24.35 7.67
CA LYS A 103 13.80 24.63 6.55
C LYS A 103 14.91 23.60 6.35
N ILE A 104 14.96 22.54 7.16
CA ILE A 104 15.88 21.41 6.99
C ILE A 104 15.21 20.36 6.10
N LEU A 105 15.91 19.89 5.08
CA LEU A 105 15.44 18.79 4.24
C LEU A 105 15.35 17.53 5.08
N GLN A 106 14.14 17.00 5.24
CA GLN A 106 13.90 15.75 5.95
C GLN A 106 13.49 14.64 5.00
N GLU A 107 12.68 14.97 4.00
CA GLU A 107 12.07 14.01 3.09
C GLU A 107 12.55 14.31 1.68
N ARG A 108 13.24 13.35 1.09
CA ARG A 108 13.54 13.28 -0.34
C ARG A 108 13.53 11.80 -0.64
N GLU A 109 12.32 11.35 -0.92
CA GLU A 109 11.99 9.94 -0.99
C GLU A 109 11.61 9.67 -2.44
N PHE A 110 12.41 8.86 -3.13
CA PHE A 110 12.05 8.38 -4.45
C PHE A 110 11.81 6.88 -4.35
N TYR A 111 10.73 6.44 -4.97
CA TYR A 111 10.40 5.04 -5.06
C TYR A 111 9.80 4.76 -6.42
N ALA A 112 10.25 3.67 -7.04
CA ALA A 112 9.68 3.17 -8.28
C ALA A 112 9.71 1.65 -8.26
N ASP A 113 8.66 1.06 -8.79
CA ASP A 113 8.46 -0.38 -8.85
C ASP A 113 8.10 -0.82 -10.27
N LEU A 114 8.27 -2.09 -10.56
CA LEU A 114 7.82 -2.74 -11.77
C LEU A 114 7.25 -4.09 -11.35
N ASN A 115 5.94 -4.24 -11.41
CA ASN A 115 5.22 -5.44 -11.03
C ASN A 115 4.67 -6.12 -12.29
N ASN A 116 5.05 -7.38 -12.51
CA ASN A 116 4.56 -8.19 -13.62
C ASN A 116 3.90 -9.45 -13.08
N THR A 117 2.77 -9.81 -13.68
CA THR A 117 2.09 -11.07 -13.39
C THR A 117 1.87 -11.89 -14.67
N LEU A 118 1.90 -13.20 -14.51
CA LEU A 118 1.64 -14.16 -15.58
C LEU A 118 0.45 -15.05 -15.20
N PHE A 119 -0.52 -15.17 -16.09
CA PHE A 119 -1.78 -15.89 -15.95
C PHE A 119 -2.72 -15.36 -14.86
N TYR A 120 -2.47 -14.17 -14.31
CA TYR A 120 -3.26 -13.61 -13.22
C TYR A 120 -4.76 -13.53 -13.54
N SER A 121 -5.13 -13.08 -14.74
CA SER A 121 -6.53 -12.99 -15.17
C SER A 121 -7.09 -14.32 -15.69
N GLN A 122 -6.23 -15.30 -16.03
CA GLN A 122 -6.64 -16.54 -16.71
C GLN A 122 -6.75 -17.78 -15.81
N ALA A 123 -5.98 -17.80 -14.71
CA ALA A 123 -5.84 -18.95 -13.82
C ALA A 123 -5.87 -18.52 -12.35
N ASP A 124 -6.11 -19.48 -11.45
CA ASP A 124 -6.06 -19.24 -10.01
C ASP A 124 -4.64 -19.24 -9.47
N VAL A 125 -3.77 -20.04 -10.09
CA VAL A 125 -2.32 -20.00 -9.87
C VAL A 125 -1.71 -19.05 -10.90
N TYR A 126 -0.87 -18.13 -10.46
CA TYR A 126 -0.23 -17.13 -11.33
C TYR A 126 1.24 -16.93 -10.96
N GLY A 127 2.05 -16.57 -11.95
CA GLY A 127 3.43 -16.18 -11.76
C GLY A 127 3.54 -14.69 -11.43
N LEU A 128 4.56 -14.31 -10.67
CA LEU A 128 4.87 -12.93 -10.36
C LEU A 128 6.37 -12.67 -10.48
N VAL A 129 6.72 -11.54 -11.11
CA VAL A 129 8.07 -11.01 -11.22
C VAL A 129 7.98 -9.54 -10.90
N PHE A 130 8.76 -9.07 -9.94
CA PHE A 130 8.71 -7.67 -9.55
C PHE A 130 10.09 -7.15 -9.22
N GLY A 131 10.29 -5.86 -9.38
CA GLY A 131 11.49 -5.18 -8.92
C GLY A 131 11.16 -3.78 -8.45
N SER A 132 11.99 -3.22 -7.58
CA SER A 132 11.84 -1.84 -7.15
C SER A 132 13.17 -1.18 -6.82
N TYR A 133 13.14 0.14 -6.86
CA TYR A 133 14.21 1.04 -6.53
C TYR A 133 13.73 2.07 -5.52
N GLU A 134 14.50 2.31 -4.47
CA GLU A 134 14.16 3.24 -3.39
C GLU A 134 15.38 4.09 -3.01
N GLU A 135 15.15 5.40 -2.84
CA GLU A 135 16.05 6.34 -2.17
C GLU A 135 15.28 6.98 -1.01
N SER A 136 15.88 7.08 0.17
CA SER A 136 15.19 7.60 1.35
C SER A 136 16.12 8.37 2.30
N ASN A 137 15.83 9.66 2.48
CA ASN A 137 16.55 10.48 3.45
C ASN A 137 16.12 10.17 4.89
N LEU A 138 14.85 9.83 5.11
CA LEU A 138 14.33 9.44 6.43
C LEU A 138 15.00 8.17 6.94
N ARG A 139 15.11 7.15 6.07
CA ARG A 139 15.65 5.82 6.42
C ARG A 139 17.16 5.70 6.25
N LYS A 140 17.80 6.80 5.85
CA LYS A 140 19.23 6.87 5.54
C LYS A 140 19.65 5.85 4.47
N ILE A 141 18.81 5.66 3.45
CA ILE A 141 19.06 4.79 2.30
C ILE A 141 19.55 5.66 1.15
N ASN A 142 20.77 5.42 0.68
CA ASN A 142 21.28 6.05 -0.53
C ASN A 142 20.63 5.43 -1.75
N SER A 143 20.62 4.09 -1.81
CA SER A 143 19.85 3.34 -2.80
C SER A 143 19.47 1.96 -2.27
N ARG A 144 18.30 1.48 -2.64
CA ARG A 144 17.89 0.09 -2.43
C ARG A 144 17.31 -0.46 -3.71
N PHE A 145 17.84 -1.61 -4.13
CA PHE A 145 17.30 -2.37 -5.24
C PHE A 145 16.71 -3.67 -4.72
N MET A 146 15.49 -3.98 -5.17
CA MET A 146 14.83 -5.25 -4.91
C MET A 146 14.46 -5.91 -6.23
N LEU A 147 14.66 -7.23 -6.31
CA LEU A 147 14.19 -8.05 -7.42
C LEU A 147 13.61 -9.33 -6.83
N GLY A 148 12.40 -9.68 -7.24
CA GLY A 148 11.69 -10.85 -6.75
C GLY A 148 10.98 -11.61 -7.85
N LEU A 149 10.85 -12.91 -7.62
CA LEU A 149 10.08 -13.83 -8.45
C LEU A 149 9.30 -14.79 -7.57
N GLY A 150 8.13 -15.20 -8.00
CA GLY A 150 7.29 -16.05 -7.16
C GLY A 150 6.06 -16.60 -7.84
N VAL A 151 5.17 -17.14 -7.02
CA VAL A 151 3.89 -17.71 -7.41
C VAL A 151 2.79 -17.24 -6.47
N GLY A 152 1.60 -17.06 -7.00
CA GLY A 152 0.40 -16.72 -6.25
C GLY A 152 -0.73 -17.69 -6.51
N TYR A 153 -1.67 -17.75 -5.57
CA TYR A 153 -2.86 -18.57 -5.64
C TYR A 153 -4.07 -17.81 -5.09
N LYS A 154 -5.15 -17.78 -5.87
CA LYS A 154 -6.46 -17.25 -5.47
C LYS A 154 -7.25 -18.35 -4.74
N ILE A 155 -7.37 -18.23 -3.42
CA ILE A 155 -8.09 -19.17 -2.55
C ILE A 155 -9.60 -18.94 -2.65
N ILE A 156 -10.04 -17.68 -2.56
CA ILE A 156 -11.44 -17.26 -2.66
C ILE A 156 -11.54 -16.13 -3.69
N GLY A 157 -12.65 -16.05 -4.43
CA GLY A 157 -12.74 -15.14 -5.58
C GLY A 157 -11.91 -15.64 -6.76
N SER A 158 -11.74 -16.96 -6.85
CA SER A 158 -11.14 -17.65 -7.99
C SER A 158 -11.95 -17.45 -9.26
N LYS A 159 -11.39 -17.85 -10.40
CA LYS A 159 -12.09 -17.80 -11.70
C LYS A 159 -13.44 -18.53 -11.67
N ASN A 160 -13.56 -19.57 -10.84
CA ASN A 160 -14.80 -20.33 -10.68
C ASN A 160 -15.88 -19.58 -9.88
N HIS A 161 -15.49 -18.56 -9.09
CA HIS A 161 -16.39 -17.77 -8.26
C HIS A 161 -16.08 -16.27 -8.36
N PRO A 162 -16.19 -15.67 -9.57
CA PRO A 162 -15.77 -14.28 -9.82
C PRO A 162 -16.61 -13.27 -9.03
N ASN A 163 -17.87 -13.61 -8.76
CA ASN A 163 -18.83 -12.76 -8.05
C ASN A 163 -18.75 -12.89 -6.51
N SER A 164 -17.70 -13.53 -6.00
CA SER A 164 -17.50 -13.62 -4.54
C SER A 164 -17.23 -12.24 -3.96
N ARG A 165 -18.03 -11.87 -2.94
CA ARG A 165 -17.82 -10.65 -2.15
C ARG A 165 -16.52 -10.67 -1.34
N VAL A 166 -15.97 -11.86 -1.12
CA VAL A 166 -14.69 -12.05 -0.44
C VAL A 166 -13.69 -12.60 -1.45
N LYS A 167 -12.54 -11.96 -1.57
CA LYS A 167 -11.40 -12.41 -2.37
C LYS A 167 -10.21 -12.61 -1.44
N LEU A 168 -9.66 -13.81 -1.43
CA LEU A 168 -8.51 -14.17 -0.61
C LEU A 168 -7.44 -14.76 -1.52
N GLY A 169 -6.26 -14.17 -1.49
CA GLY A 169 -5.10 -14.63 -2.22
C GLY A 169 -3.91 -14.81 -1.30
N ILE A 170 -3.09 -15.80 -1.61
CA ILE A 170 -1.76 -15.98 -1.02
C ILE A 170 -0.73 -15.98 -2.14
N SER A 171 0.45 -15.42 -1.88
CA SER A 171 1.57 -15.49 -2.79
C SER A 171 2.86 -15.65 -2.02
N ASN A 172 3.85 -16.28 -2.65
CA ASN A 172 5.17 -16.42 -2.09
C ASN A 172 6.20 -16.05 -3.15
N ALA A 173 7.18 -15.25 -2.76
CA ALA A 173 8.27 -14.81 -3.62
C ALA A 173 9.62 -15.05 -2.96
N PHE A 174 10.61 -15.32 -3.79
CA PHE A 174 12.01 -15.24 -3.43
C PHE A 174 12.56 -13.91 -3.91
N LEU A 175 13.26 -13.17 -3.04
CA LEU A 175 13.68 -11.79 -3.30
C LEU A 175 15.17 -11.62 -3.02
N LYS A 176 15.82 -10.85 -3.88
CA LYS A 176 17.13 -10.27 -3.65
C LYS A 176 16.96 -8.79 -3.29
N GLU A 177 17.48 -8.40 -2.13
CA GLU A 177 17.51 -7.02 -1.67
C GLU A 177 18.97 -6.59 -1.53
N LYS A 178 19.36 -5.50 -2.21
CA LYS A 178 20.63 -4.82 -2.02
C LYS A 178 20.35 -3.41 -1.55
N THR A 179 20.83 -3.04 -0.36
CA THR A 179 20.67 -1.71 0.20
C THR A 179 22.03 -1.10 0.50
N ASP A 180 22.22 0.11 0.01
CA ASP A 180 23.32 1.02 0.33
C ASP A 180 22.80 2.09 1.28
N PHE A 181 23.49 2.26 2.40
CA PHE A 181 23.10 3.20 3.46
C PHE A 181 24.15 4.31 3.66
N TYR A 182 23.69 5.51 4.01
CA TYR A 182 24.61 6.64 4.26
C TYR A 182 25.51 6.45 5.48
N THR A 183 25.05 5.71 6.49
CA THR A 183 25.64 5.75 7.84
C THR A 183 25.95 4.38 8.42
N ARG A 184 25.73 3.29 7.66
CA ARG A 184 25.92 1.92 8.13
C ARG A 184 26.41 1.01 7.00
N GLU A 185 26.77 -0.20 7.37
CA GLU A 185 27.17 -1.22 6.41
C GLU A 185 26.03 -1.58 5.45
N ASP A 186 26.41 -1.70 4.17
CA ASP A 186 25.56 -2.17 3.10
C ASP A 186 25.00 -3.55 3.42
N ARG A 187 23.79 -3.78 2.93
CA ARG A 187 23.04 -4.99 3.18
C ARG A 187 22.71 -5.68 1.88
N ASN A 188 23.02 -6.97 1.83
CA ASN A 188 22.75 -7.80 0.67
C ASN A 188 22.10 -9.10 1.11
N ILE A 189 20.79 -9.20 0.95
CA ILE A 189 19.99 -10.25 1.58
C ILE A 189 19.16 -10.99 0.54
N TRP A 190 19.08 -12.31 0.72
CA TRP A 190 18.04 -13.12 0.09
C TRP A 190 16.91 -13.34 1.09
N ARG A 191 15.67 -13.18 0.64
CA ARG A 191 14.49 -13.34 1.49
C ARG A 191 13.49 -14.30 0.88
N ASN A 192 12.64 -14.83 1.74
CA ASN A 192 11.33 -15.33 1.36
C ASN A 192 10.31 -14.23 1.68
N SER A 193 9.29 -14.06 0.85
CA SER A 193 8.23 -13.06 1.06
C SER A 193 6.88 -13.70 0.80
N THR A 194 6.19 -14.06 1.88
CA THR A 194 4.80 -14.49 1.82
C THR A 194 3.90 -13.26 1.89
N ARG A 195 2.97 -13.12 0.94
CA ARG A 195 1.94 -12.09 0.93
C ARG A 195 0.56 -12.73 1.02
N ILE A 196 -0.26 -12.25 1.93
CA ILE A 196 -1.69 -12.56 2.04
C ILE A 196 -2.46 -11.30 1.67
N LYS A 197 -3.42 -11.42 0.75
CA LYS A 197 -4.31 -10.33 0.31
C LYS A 197 -5.75 -10.74 0.53
N LEU A 198 -6.49 -9.97 1.31
CA LEU A 198 -7.91 -10.19 1.62
C LEU A 198 -8.69 -8.93 1.25
N LYS A 199 -9.62 -9.05 0.32
CA LYS A 199 -10.61 -8.03 -0.01
C LYS A 199 -11.99 -8.56 0.33
N ALA A 200 -12.80 -7.79 1.02
CA ALA A 200 -14.14 -8.18 1.39
C ALA A 200 -15.12 -7.01 1.27
N GLU A 201 -16.17 -7.19 0.49
CA GLU A 201 -17.36 -6.37 0.51
C GLU A 201 -18.27 -6.87 1.65
N LEU A 202 -18.10 -6.28 2.83
CA LEU A 202 -18.83 -6.65 4.05
C LEU A 202 -20.31 -6.27 3.97
N ILE A 203 -20.61 -5.12 3.36
CA ILE A 203 -21.97 -4.68 3.02
C ILE A 203 -21.94 -4.23 1.57
N LYS A 204 -22.86 -4.79 0.77
CA LYS A 204 -22.92 -4.54 -0.67
C LYS A 204 -22.91 -3.04 -0.98
N ASP A 205 -22.00 -2.60 -1.84
CA ASP A 205 -21.83 -1.24 -2.35
C ASP A 205 -21.64 -0.17 -1.25
N LYS A 206 -21.31 -0.58 -0.02
CA LYS A 206 -21.34 0.32 1.15
C LYS A 206 -20.16 0.16 2.09
N LEU A 207 -19.79 -1.07 2.45
CA LEU A 207 -18.72 -1.32 3.43
C LEU A 207 -17.72 -2.30 2.85
N PHE A 208 -16.50 -1.83 2.71
CA PHE A 208 -15.39 -2.56 2.12
C PHE A 208 -14.28 -2.73 3.16
N PHE A 209 -13.63 -3.87 3.11
CA PHE A 209 -12.45 -4.19 3.90
C PHE A 209 -11.35 -4.67 2.96
N ASN A 210 -10.14 -4.16 3.15
CA ASN A 210 -8.94 -4.57 2.45
C ASN A 210 -7.85 -4.86 3.47
N ASN A 211 -7.16 -5.97 3.33
CA ASN A 211 -5.96 -6.29 4.09
C ASN A 211 -4.87 -6.87 3.19
N VAL A 212 -3.66 -6.37 3.36
CA VAL A 212 -2.46 -6.92 2.75
C VAL A 212 -1.43 -7.13 3.84
N THR A 213 -0.93 -8.36 3.96
CA THR A 213 0.08 -8.72 4.95
C THR A 213 1.26 -9.40 4.28
N PHE A 214 2.46 -8.89 4.51
CA PHE A 214 3.73 -9.45 4.12
C PHE A 214 4.46 -10.03 5.32
N PHE A 215 4.99 -11.24 5.17
CA PHE A 215 5.91 -11.88 6.09
C PHE A 215 7.20 -12.22 5.34
N GLN A 216 8.30 -11.61 5.75
CA GLN A 216 9.53 -11.51 4.95
C GLN A 216 10.79 -11.92 5.72
N PRO A 217 10.96 -13.19 6.08
CA PRO A 217 12.18 -13.67 6.71
C PRO A 217 13.36 -13.65 5.72
N SER A 218 14.51 -13.22 6.22
CA SER A 218 15.80 -13.41 5.57
C SER A 218 16.17 -14.89 5.58
N ILE A 219 16.76 -15.32 4.48
CA ILE A 219 17.29 -16.68 4.30
C ILE A 219 18.79 -16.69 4.65
N THR A 220 19.46 -15.56 4.52
CA THR A 220 20.91 -15.42 4.72
C THR A 220 21.29 -14.93 6.11
N SER A 221 20.34 -14.49 6.92
CA SER A 221 20.61 -13.89 8.24
C SER A 221 19.39 -13.99 9.16
N ASN A 222 19.58 -13.74 10.45
CA ASN A 222 18.49 -13.68 11.44
C ASN A 222 17.72 -12.35 11.38
N TYR A 223 17.24 -11.98 10.20
CA TYR A 223 16.52 -10.73 9.96
C TYR A 223 15.11 -11.02 9.49
N LEU A 224 14.12 -10.57 10.26
CA LEU A 224 12.71 -10.75 10.00
C LEU A 224 12.04 -9.40 9.83
N ARG A 225 11.25 -9.27 8.77
CA ARG A 225 10.33 -8.17 8.54
C ARG A 225 8.91 -8.71 8.40
N TRP A 226 7.94 -8.01 8.97
CA TRP A 226 6.53 -8.17 8.58
C TRP A 226 5.92 -6.79 8.39
N ASN A 227 4.95 -6.71 7.48
CA ASN A 227 4.18 -5.49 7.24
C ASN A 227 2.73 -5.89 7.04
N ALA A 228 1.80 -5.20 7.67
CA ALA A 228 0.38 -5.39 7.51
C ALA A 228 -0.29 -4.04 7.29
N PHE A 229 -1.20 -4.01 6.33
CA PHE A 229 -2.08 -2.88 6.10
C PHE A 229 -3.51 -3.37 6.09
N SER A 230 -4.35 -2.71 6.88
CA SER A 230 -5.77 -3.00 6.99
C SER A 230 -6.55 -1.72 6.79
N GLN A 231 -7.54 -1.76 5.91
CA GLN A 231 -8.37 -0.61 5.58
C GLN A 231 -9.84 -1.02 5.63
N ILE A 232 -10.66 -0.18 6.27
CA ILE A 232 -12.11 -0.23 6.18
C ILE A 232 -12.56 1.04 5.48
N GLN A 233 -13.38 0.89 4.45
CA GLN A 233 -13.97 2.00 3.71
C GLN A 233 -15.49 1.92 3.76
N LEU A 234 -16.13 3.00 4.22
CA LEU A 234 -17.59 3.15 4.29
C LEU A 234 -18.03 4.22 3.29
N LYS A 235 -18.78 3.84 2.26
CA LYS A 235 -19.41 4.78 1.33
C LYS A 235 -20.51 5.55 2.07
N VAL A 236 -20.30 6.86 2.26
CA VAL A 236 -21.22 7.76 2.96
C VAL A 236 -22.08 8.59 2.00
N ALA A 237 -21.58 8.84 0.79
CA ALA A 237 -22.31 9.44 -0.32
C ALA A 237 -21.83 8.85 -1.66
N LYS A 238 -22.46 9.25 -2.77
CA LYS A 238 -22.13 8.73 -4.11
C LYS A 238 -20.64 8.81 -4.45
N HIS A 239 -19.97 9.89 -4.05
CA HIS A 239 -18.57 10.17 -4.36
C HIS A 239 -17.73 10.37 -3.09
N ILE A 240 -18.25 10.01 -1.92
CA ILE A 240 -17.56 10.26 -0.65
C ILE A 240 -17.57 8.99 0.17
N SER A 241 -16.38 8.58 0.58
CA SER A 241 -16.16 7.44 1.46
C SER A 241 -15.40 7.87 2.70
N PHE A 242 -15.82 7.39 3.86
CA PHE A 242 -15.01 7.46 5.08
C PHE A 242 -14.04 6.28 5.09
N THR A 243 -12.76 6.55 5.33
CA THR A 243 -11.69 5.57 5.34
C THR A 243 -11.05 5.53 6.71
N ALA A 244 -10.93 4.33 7.28
CA ALA A 244 -10.13 4.06 8.45
C ALA A 244 -9.09 2.98 8.11
N ALA A 245 -7.81 3.31 8.23
CA ALA A 245 -6.72 2.42 7.92
C ALA A 245 -5.75 2.27 9.10
N LEU A 246 -5.13 1.10 9.17
CA LEU A 246 -4.10 0.75 10.14
C LEU A 246 -2.94 0.12 9.40
N GLU A 247 -1.78 0.73 9.56
CA GLU A 247 -0.49 0.22 9.14
C GLU A 247 0.22 -0.36 10.35
N ASN A 248 0.76 -1.56 10.22
CA ASN A 248 1.65 -2.16 11.20
C ASN A 248 2.90 -2.66 10.49
N SER A 249 4.07 -2.27 10.96
CA SER A 249 5.33 -2.87 10.53
C SER A 249 6.12 -3.31 11.73
N PHE A 250 6.90 -4.38 11.53
CA PHE A 250 7.99 -4.68 12.43
C PHE A 250 9.20 -5.22 11.70
N GLU A 251 10.34 -4.87 12.25
CA GLU A 251 11.64 -5.38 11.89
C GLU A 251 12.39 -5.73 13.17
N ASN A 252 12.96 -6.92 13.24
CA ASN A 252 13.71 -7.33 14.43
C ASN A 252 15.11 -6.69 14.53
N ILE A 253 15.65 -6.17 13.42
CA ILE A 253 16.95 -5.49 13.35
C ILE A 253 16.77 -4.12 12.69
N ASN A 254 16.76 -3.07 13.53
CA ASN A 254 16.64 -1.67 13.11
C ASN A 254 17.89 -0.85 13.43
N THR A 255 17.91 0.39 12.93
CA THR A 255 18.89 1.40 13.32
C THR A 255 18.68 1.78 14.80
N GLU A 256 19.78 2.13 15.48
CA GLU A 256 19.74 2.59 16.86
C GLU A 256 18.76 3.75 17.05
N GLY A 257 17.94 3.69 18.11
CA GLY A 257 16.90 4.68 18.40
C GLY A 257 15.56 4.48 17.67
N VAL A 258 15.46 3.53 16.73
CA VAL A 258 14.20 3.21 16.02
C VAL A 258 13.50 2.03 16.71
N LYS A 259 12.20 2.16 16.95
CA LYS A 259 11.40 1.06 17.54
C LYS A 259 11.24 -0.08 16.55
N ASN A 260 11.31 -1.31 17.05
CA ASN A 260 11.12 -2.50 16.24
C ASN A 260 9.71 -2.65 15.65
N THR A 261 8.71 -2.07 16.31
CA THR A 261 7.32 -2.05 15.82
C THR A 261 6.89 -0.61 15.60
N GLN A 262 6.23 -0.37 14.48
CA GLN A 262 5.57 0.89 14.17
C GLN A 262 4.11 0.63 13.80
N VAL A 263 3.23 1.49 14.30
CA VAL A 263 1.80 1.47 14.00
C VAL A 263 1.38 2.87 13.56
N ASN A 264 0.75 2.98 12.40
CA ASN A 264 0.16 4.22 11.92
C ASN A 264 -1.34 4.02 11.74
N ALA A 265 -2.15 4.93 12.30
CA ALA A 265 -3.59 4.94 12.10
C ALA A 265 -3.96 6.14 11.22
N ILE A 266 -4.77 5.90 10.20
CA ILE A 266 -5.19 6.89 9.22
C ILE A 266 -6.72 6.94 9.24
N LEU A 267 -7.28 8.14 9.40
CA LEU A 267 -8.71 8.38 9.36
C LEU A 267 -8.96 9.56 8.42
N GLY A 268 -9.90 9.42 7.49
CA GLY A 268 -10.15 10.49 6.53
C GLY A 268 -11.37 10.25 5.67
N PHE A 269 -11.68 11.24 4.83
CA PHE A 269 -12.65 11.10 3.76
C PHE A 269 -11.92 11.09 2.42
N THR A 270 -12.31 10.17 1.54
CA THR A 270 -11.83 10.08 0.17
C THR A 270 -12.96 10.52 -0.76
N TYR A 271 -12.65 11.40 -1.71
CA TYR A 271 -13.52 11.72 -2.82
C TYR A 271 -13.11 10.87 -4.03
N SER A 272 -14.04 10.15 -4.63
CA SER A 272 -13.78 9.34 -5.81
C SER A 272 -14.86 9.56 -6.88
N GLN A 273 -14.44 9.67 -8.14
CA GLN A 273 -15.30 9.94 -9.27
C GLN A 273 -14.88 9.03 -10.43
N SER A 274 -15.56 7.89 -10.53
CA SER A 274 -15.58 7.06 -11.73
C SER A 274 -16.43 7.72 -12.82
N ASN A 275 -15.96 7.68 -14.07
CA ASN A 275 -16.68 8.14 -15.28
C ASN A 275 -17.61 7.06 -15.81
#